data_AF-A0ABF7RGE5-F1
#
_entry.id   AF-A0ABF7RGE5-F1
#
_cell.length_a   1.000
_cell.length_b   1.000
_cell.length_c   1.000
_cell.angle_alpha   90.00
_cell.angle_beta   90.00
_cell.angle_gamma   90.00
#
_symmetry.space_group_name_H-M   'P 1'
#
loop_
_entity.id
_entity.type
_entity.pdbx_description
1 polymer ?
#
loop_
_entity_poly.entity_id
_entity_poly.type
_entity_poly.pdbx_seq_one_letter_code
_entity_poly.pdbx_strand_id
1 'polypeptide(L)' 'MTEVQAMADHLSKQPTRALAAIKRAMHAAPTQSLDAQLDLERDLQRELGHSHDYAEGVDAFLHKRVAHFTGE' A
#
# COMPACT_ATOMS: atom_id res chain seq x y z
N MET A 1 23.84 10.71 3.83
CA MET A 1 22.58 10.21 4.41
C MET A 1 22.82 8.82 4.97
N THR A 2 22.24 8.49 6.12
CA THR A 2 22.24 7.11 6.63
C THR A 2 21.25 6.27 5.83
N GLU A 3 21.44 4.94 5.79
CA GLU A 3 20.50 4.02 5.15
C GLU A 3 19.08 4.15 5.73
N VAL A 4 18.99 4.38 7.04
CA VAL A 4 17.71 4.63 7.74
C VAL A 4 17.00 5.85 7.18
N GLN A 5 17.71 6.98 6.97
CA GLN A 5 17.10 8.18 6.42
C GLN A 5 16.64 7.96 4.97
N ALA A 6 17.46 7.30 4.15
CA ALA A 6 17.10 6.99 2.78
C ALA A 6 15.84 6.12 2.69
N MET A 7 15.69 5.14 3.59
CA MET A 7 14.50 4.31 3.67
C MET A 7 13.26 5.12 4.08
N ALA A 8 13.38 5.99 5.09
CA ALA A 8 12.28 6.85 5.53
C ALA A 8 11.83 7.82 4.42
N ASP A 9 12.78 8.44 3.72
CA ASP A 9 12.52 9.35 2.61
C ASP A 9 11.87 8.64 1.42
N HIS A 10 12.20 7.37 1.20
CA HIS A 10 11.53 6.54 0.20
C HIS A 10 10.09 6.23 0.64
N LEU A 11 9.89 5.64 1.82
CA LEU A 11 8.58 5.21 2.31
C LEU A 11 7.58 6.36 2.45
N SER A 12 8.04 7.56 2.82
CA SER A 12 7.19 8.77 2.91
C SER A 12 6.61 9.23 1.55
N LYS A 13 7.17 8.74 0.44
CA LYS A 13 6.69 9.04 -0.93
C LYS A 13 5.85 7.90 -1.52
N GLN A 14 5.66 6.81 -0.79
CA GLN A 14 4.87 5.64 -1.22
C GLN A 14 3.39 5.81 -0.81
N PRO A 15 2.45 5.01 -1.35
CA PRO A 15 1.03 5.10 -1.00
C PRO A 15 0.79 4.67 0.45
N THR A 16 0.66 5.64 1.35
CA THR A 16 0.73 5.41 2.81
C THR A 16 -0.39 4.50 3.31
N ARG A 17 -1.61 4.62 2.75
CA ARG A 17 -2.73 3.72 3.07
C ARG A 17 -2.46 2.28 2.66
N ALA A 18 -1.85 2.06 1.50
CA ALA A 18 -1.49 0.71 1.05
C ALA A 18 -0.40 0.10 1.95
N LEU A 19 0.62 0.87 2.33
CA LEU A 19 1.65 0.41 3.28
C LEU A 19 1.05 0.03 4.64
N ALA A 20 0.11 0.84 5.16
CA ALA A 20 -0.59 0.55 6.40
C ALA A 20 -1.44 -0.73 6.30
N ALA A 21 -2.14 -0.93 5.18
CA ALA A 21 -2.93 -2.13 4.92
C ALA A 21 -2.06 -3.39 4.82
N ILE A 22 -0.93 -3.33 4.10
CA ILE A 22 0.05 -4.43 4.02
C ILE A 22 0.53 -4.79 5.43
N LYS A 23 0.93 -3.79 6.23
CA LYS A 23 1.34 -4.01 7.63
C LYS A 23 0.25 -4.67 8.45
N ARG A 24 -1.02 -4.24 8.31
CA ARG A 24 -2.17 -4.84 9.00
C ARG A 24 -2.36 -6.31 8.60
N ALA A 25 -2.36 -6.61 7.30
CA ALA A 25 -2.51 -7.99 6.81
C ALA A 25 -1.37 -8.89 7.30
N MET A 26 -0.12 -8.41 7.24
CA MET A 26 1.06 -9.13 7.73
C MET A 26 1.00 -9.41 9.24
N HIS A 27 0.52 -8.46 10.04
CA HIS A 27 0.40 -8.64 11.49
C HIS A 27 -0.75 -9.59 11.88
N ALA A 28 -1.81 -9.70 11.06
CA ALA A 28 -2.94 -10.59 11.32
C ALA A 28 -2.63 -12.05 10.95
N ALA A 29 -1.86 -12.27 9.88
CA ALA A 29 -1.59 -13.59 9.30
C ALA A 29 -1.11 -14.68 10.28
N PRO A 30 -0.22 -14.41 11.26
CA PRO A 30 0.31 -15.47 12.13
C PRO A 30 -0.72 -16.11 13.07
N THR A 31 -1.82 -15.40 13.37
CA THR A 31 -2.85 -15.87 14.33
C THR A 31 -4.22 -16.05 13.69
N GLN A 32 -4.33 -15.86 12.38
CA GLN A 32 -5.59 -15.94 11.62
C GLN A 32 -5.64 -17.25 10.82
N SER A 33 -6.83 -17.80 10.61
CA SER A 33 -7.01 -18.90 9.66
C SER A 33 -6.76 -18.39 8.24
N LEU A 34 -6.38 -19.28 7.33
CA LEU A 34 -6.18 -18.93 5.92
C LEU A 34 -7.44 -18.30 5.30
N ASP A 35 -8.61 -18.88 5.58
CA ASP A 35 -9.91 -18.41 5.09
C ASP A 35 -10.19 -16.96 5.51
N ALA A 36 -10.07 -16.67 6.80
CA ALA A 36 -10.24 -15.32 7.30
C ALA A 36 -9.18 -14.36 6.73
N GLN A 37 -7.94 -14.82 6.54
CA GLN A 37 -6.86 -13.98 5.98
C GLN A 37 -7.16 -13.56 4.53
N LEU A 38 -7.70 -14.47 3.72
CA LEU A 38 -8.14 -14.18 2.35
C LEU A 38 -9.30 -13.18 2.34
N ASP A 39 -10.23 -13.29 3.29
CA ASP A 39 -11.31 -12.30 3.46
C ASP A 39 -10.76 -10.91 3.80
N LEU A 40 -9.81 -10.82 4.73
CA LEU A 40 -9.16 -9.57 5.10
C LEU A 40 -8.43 -8.94 3.90
N GLU A 41 -7.65 -9.73 3.17
CA GLU A 41 -6.93 -9.25 1.98
C GLU A 41 -7.89 -8.78 0.89
N ARG A 42 -8.98 -9.51 0.62
CA ARG A 42 -10.03 -9.10 -0.31
C ARG A 42 -10.60 -7.74 0.06
N ASP A 43 -10.93 -7.53 1.32
CA ASP A 43 -11.58 -6.30 1.77
C ASP A 43 -10.62 -5.11 1.74
N LEU A 44 -9.36 -5.30 2.12
CA LEU A 44 -8.31 -4.28 1.99
C LEU A 44 -8.06 -3.92 0.52
N GLN A 45 -7.99 -4.91 -0.37
CA GLN A 45 -7.83 -4.68 -1.82
C GLN A 45 -9.02 -3.90 -2.39
N ARG A 46 -10.25 -4.22 -1.99
CA ARG A 46 -11.44 -3.48 -2.42
C ARG A 46 -11.39 -2.01 -1.95
N GLU A 47 -11.05 -1.78 -0.69
CA GLU A 47 -10.93 -0.42 -0.14
C GLU A 47 -9.87 0.39 -0.90
N LEU A 48 -8.67 -0.18 -1.06
CA LEU A 48 -7.55 0.51 -1.72
C LEU A 48 -7.75 0.68 -3.22
N GLY A 49 -8.48 -0.22 -3.88
CA GLY A 49 -8.85 -0.07 -5.30
C GLY A 49 -9.75 1.14 -5.57
N HIS A 50 -10.35 1.74 -4.53
CA HIS A 50 -11.10 2.98 -4.62
C HIS A 50 -10.32 4.22 -4.16
N SER A 51 -9.03 4.07 -3.80
CA SER A 51 -8.20 5.18 -3.34
C SER A 51 -7.70 6.03 -4.51
N HIS A 52 -7.37 7.29 -4.22
CA HIS A 52 -6.74 8.18 -5.20
C HIS A 52 -5.37 7.64 -5.61
N ASP A 53 -4.56 7.21 -4.63
CA ASP A 53 -3.23 6.66 -4.87
C ASP A 53 -3.23 5.42 -5.78
N TYR A 54 -4.27 4.59 -5.73
CA TYR A 54 -4.43 3.48 -6.68
C TYR A 54 -4.61 4.01 -8.11
N ALA A 55 -5.55 4.95 -8.32
CA ALA A 55 -5.80 5.54 -9.62
C ALA A 55 -4.55 6.25 -10.18
N GLU A 56 -3.84 7.01 -9.34
CA GLU A 56 -2.58 7.66 -9.67
C GLU A 56 -1.49 6.65 -10.06
N GLY A 57 -1.34 5.56 -9.31
CA GLY A 57 -0.37 4.52 -9.62
C GLY A 57 -0.63 3.87 -10.98
N VAL A 58 -1.90 3.60 -11.30
CA VAL A 58 -2.31 3.06 -12.60
C VAL A 58 -2.07 4.08 -13.72
N ASP A 59 -2.50 5.34 -13.53
CA ASP A 59 -2.32 6.41 -14.52
C ASP A 59 -0.84 6.68 -14.80
N ALA A 60 -0.03 6.81 -13.76
CA ALA A 60 1.40 7.06 -13.88
C ALA A 60 2.11 5.92 -14.62
N PHE A 61 1.71 4.67 -14.35
CA PHE A 61 2.23 3.50 -15.06
C PHE A 61 1.89 3.53 -16.55
N LEU A 62 0.62 3.79 -16.90
CA LEU A 62 0.15 3.88 -18.29
C LEU A 62 0.87 5.00 -19.05
N HIS A 63 1.14 6.12 -18.40
CA HIS A 63 1.82 7.28 -18.98
C HIS A 63 3.34 7.28 -18.83
N LYS A 64 3.94 6.23 -18.23
CA LYS A 64 5.38 6.08 -18.00
C LYS A 64 6.01 7.26 -17.25
N ARG A 65 5.28 7.82 -16.29
CA ARG A 65 5.74 8.93 -15.43
C ARG A 65 5.91 8.45 -13.99
N VAL A 66 6.58 9.26 -13.19
CA VAL A 66 6.66 9.03 -11.74
C VAL A 66 5.28 9.27 -11.14
N ALA A 67 4.85 8.35 -10.27
CA ALA A 67 3.61 8.50 -9.50
C ALA A 67 3.82 9.46 -8.32
N HIS A 68 2.82 10.29 -8.04
CA HIS A 68 2.80 11.24 -6.93
C HIS A 68 1.71 10.84 -5.93
N PHE A 69 2.08 9.99 -4.98
CA PHE A 69 1.17 9.53 -3.94
C PHE A 69 0.94 10.59 -2.86
N THR A 70 -0.31 10.74 -2.42
CA THR A 70 -0.74 11.69 -1.39
C THR A 70 -1.19 11.01 -0.10
N GLY A 71 -1.36 9.68 -0.12
CA GLY A 71 -1.88 8.91 1.01
C GLY A 71 -3.41 8.88 1.07
N GLU A 72 -4.10 9.17 -0.05
CA GLU A 72 -5.56 9.21 -0.14
C GLU A 72 -6.15 8.06 -0.96
#